data_AF-A0A7W1EPJ6-F1
#
_entry.id   AF-A0A7W1EPJ6-F1
#
_cell.length_a   1.000
_cell.length_b   1.000
_cell.length_c   1.000
_cell.angle_alpha   90.00
_cell.angle_beta   90.00
_cell.angle_gamma   90.00
#
_symmetry.space_group_name_H-M   'P 1'
#
loop_
_entity.id
_entity.type
_entity.pdbx_description
1 polymer ?
#
loop_
_entity_poly.entity_id
_entity_poly.type
_entity_poly.pdbx_seq_one_letter_code
_entity_poly.pdbx_strand_id
1 'polypeptide(L)'
;ANACRGDKLDLRKLVATQACAVQGVAGPLPASVAVTVEPVTVKSGARIDAAIVLTNVSDQELVLVLDNSCDELARVSYEMHDAKGVRVDAGMAVCASDGGCIASQIGLAIAPRGTARVPFVFDPRTEEFDKACTATRVKPVPRGTYDVKVYWNRGELTTTATVR
;
A
#
# COMPACT_ATOMS: atom_id res chain seq x y z
N ALA A 1 8.05 16.31 -19.23
CA ALA A 1 8.53 15.32 -18.24
C ALA A 1 8.13 13.93 -18.71
N ASN A 2 9.01 12.93 -18.57
CA ASN A 2 8.73 11.54 -18.92
C ASN A 2 7.75 10.95 -17.89
N ALA A 3 6.46 11.22 -18.04
CA ALA A 3 5.43 10.65 -17.20
C ALA A 3 4.82 9.41 -17.87
N CYS A 4 4.58 8.38 -17.08
CA CYS A 4 3.88 7.18 -17.55
C CYS A 4 2.40 7.53 -17.69
N ARG A 5 1.91 7.50 -18.93
CA ARG A 5 0.54 7.88 -19.26
C ARG A 5 -0.35 6.65 -19.38
N GLY A 6 -1.53 6.69 -18.78
CA GLY A 6 -2.52 5.63 -18.92
C GLY A 6 -3.75 5.80 -18.05
N ASP A 7 -4.70 4.87 -18.24
CA ASP A 7 -5.92 4.72 -17.45
C ASP A 7 -5.78 3.64 -16.36
N LYS A 8 -4.80 2.75 -16.49
CA LYS A 8 -4.46 1.69 -15.53
C LYS A 8 -2.95 1.53 -15.41
N LEU A 9 -2.38 2.12 -14.38
CA LEU A 9 -0.93 2.09 -14.12
C LEU A 9 -0.62 1.12 -12.98
N ASP A 10 0.40 0.27 -13.16
CA ASP A 10 0.90 -0.67 -12.15
C ASP A 10 2.26 -0.19 -11.65
N LEU A 11 2.29 0.38 -10.44
CA LEU A 11 3.49 1.03 -9.91
C LEU A 11 4.59 0.04 -9.55
N ARG A 12 4.29 -1.23 -9.26
CA ARG A 12 5.32 -2.25 -9.02
C ARG A 12 6.15 -2.48 -10.28
N LYS A 13 5.48 -2.55 -11.45
CA LYS A 13 6.18 -2.70 -12.73
C LYS A 13 7.01 -1.46 -13.06
N LEU A 14 6.43 -0.28 -12.89
CA LEU A 14 7.09 0.97 -13.25
C LEU A 14 8.32 1.26 -12.37
N VAL A 15 8.22 1.01 -11.06
CA VAL A 15 9.33 1.15 -10.12
C VAL A 15 10.44 0.14 -10.43
N ALA A 16 10.10 -1.13 -10.66
CA ALA A 16 11.09 -2.19 -10.94
C ALA A 16 11.92 -1.91 -12.20
N THR A 17 11.36 -1.24 -13.20
CA THR A 17 12.06 -0.89 -14.44
C THR A 17 12.61 0.54 -14.46
N GLN A 18 12.48 1.30 -13.36
CA GLN A 18 12.76 2.74 -13.30
C GLN A 18 12.08 3.53 -14.44
N ALA A 19 10.93 3.04 -14.92
CA ALA A 19 10.21 3.68 -16.00
C ALA A 19 9.60 4.99 -15.47
N CYS A 20 9.66 6.03 -16.29
CA CYS A 20 9.10 7.34 -15.96
C CYS A 20 9.69 7.95 -14.68
N ALA A 21 10.96 7.61 -14.41
CA ALA A 21 11.78 8.34 -13.46
C ALA A 21 11.85 9.80 -13.89
N VAL A 22 11.56 10.70 -12.96
CA VAL A 22 11.61 12.15 -13.18
C VAL A 22 12.52 12.79 -12.15
N GLN A 23 13.10 13.93 -12.49
CA GLN A 23 13.69 14.83 -11.51
C GLN A 23 12.60 15.77 -11.04
N GLY A 24 12.35 15.81 -9.73
CA GLY A 24 11.33 16.67 -9.15
C GLY A 24 11.16 16.47 -7.66
N VAL A 25 10.23 17.24 -7.07
CA VAL A 25 9.82 17.09 -5.68
C VAL A 25 8.42 16.49 -5.67
N ALA A 26 8.25 15.36 -5.00
CA ALA A 26 6.93 14.80 -4.77
C ALA A 26 6.14 15.75 -3.86
N GLY A 27 4.95 16.13 -4.30
CA GLY A 27 4.02 16.95 -3.53
C GLY A 27 2.99 16.11 -2.78
N PRO A 28 2.18 16.71 -1.90
CA PRO A 28 1.00 16.04 -1.37
C PRO A 28 0.08 15.62 -2.52
N LEU A 29 -0.66 14.53 -2.34
CA LEU A 29 -1.67 14.11 -3.32
C LEU A 29 -2.72 15.22 -3.45
N PRO A 30 -3.06 15.65 -4.68
CA PRO A 30 -4.07 16.68 -4.88
C PRO A 30 -5.46 16.12 -4.55
N ALA A 31 -6.40 17.01 -4.21
CA ALA A 31 -7.77 16.63 -3.84
C ALA A 31 -8.54 15.89 -4.96
N SER A 32 -8.07 15.97 -6.20
CA SER A 32 -8.57 15.21 -7.35
C SER A 32 -8.12 13.75 -7.39
N VAL A 33 -7.35 13.29 -6.39
CA VAL A 33 -7.00 11.88 -6.19
C VAL A 33 -7.81 11.31 -5.05
N ALA A 34 -8.70 10.36 -5.35
CA ALA A 34 -9.24 9.49 -4.33
C ALA A 34 -8.26 8.34 -4.06
N VAL A 35 -8.01 8.06 -2.78
CA VAL A 35 -7.13 6.98 -2.34
C VAL A 35 -7.98 5.92 -1.66
N THR A 36 -7.91 4.69 -2.13
CA THR A 36 -8.62 3.55 -1.53
C THR A 36 -7.70 2.35 -1.38
N VAL A 37 -8.10 1.39 -0.57
CA VAL A 37 -7.47 0.07 -0.50
C VAL A 37 -8.45 -0.94 -1.07
N GLU A 38 -7.99 -1.80 -1.97
CA GLU A 38 -8.86 -2.84 -2.51
C GLU A 38 -9.34 -3.80 -1.42
N PRO A 39 -10.60 -4.27 -1.49
CA PRO A 39 -11.09 -5.30 -0.58
C PRO A 39 -10.23 -6.56 -0.64
N VAL A 40 -9.95 -7.13 0.51
CA VAL A 40 -8.95 -8.19 0.66
C VAL A 40 -9.66 -9.51 0.97
N THR A 41 -9.86 -10.39 -0.03
CA THR A 41 -10.39 -11.76 0.19
C THR A 41 -9.27 -12.78 0.17
N VAL A 42 -9.13 -13.54 1.25
CA VAL A 42 -7.88 -14.25 1.52
C VAL A 42 -8.12 -15.61 2.11
N LYS A 43 -7.31 -16.59 1.73
CA LYS A 43 -7.31 -17.90 2.38
C LYS A 43 -6.50 -17.80 3.68
N SER A 44 -6.99 -18.37 4.78
CA SER A 44 -6.25 -18.38 6.05
C SER A 44 -4.83 -18.95 5.85
N GLY A 45 -3.81 -18.19 6.31
CA GLY A 45 -2.39 -18.54 6.19
C GLY A 45 -1.74 -18.26 4.84
N ALA A 46 -2.44 -17.62 3.89
CA ALA A 46 -1.88 -17.25 2.60
C ALA A 46 -1.41 -15.79 2.56
N ARG A 47 -0.25 -15.56 1.93
CA ARG A 47 0.21 -14.23 1.51
C ARG A 47 -0.70 -13.69 0.42
N ILE A 48 -0.99 -12.39 0.45
CA ILE A 48 -1.93 -11.74 -0.47
C ILE A 48 -1.28 -10.53 -1.11
N ASP A 49 -1.51 -10.38 -2.40
CA ASP A 49 -1.29 -9.14 -3.13
C ASP A 49 -2.52 -8.25 -2.96
N ALA A 50 -2.43 -7.25 -2.08
CA ALA A 50 -3.39 -6.16 -1.98
C ALA A 50 -2.87 -4.95 -2.74
N ALA A 51 -3.70 -3.92 -2.93
CA ALA A 51 -3.25 -2.68 -3.55
C ALA A 51 -3.90 -1.45 -2.93
N ILE A 52 -3.11 -0.39 -2.82
CA ILE A 52 -3.60 0.97 -2.67
C ILE A 52 -3.87 1.49 -4.08
N VAL A 53 -5.04 2.07 -4.28
CA VAL A 53 -5.51 2.55 -5.58
C VAL A 53 -5.65 4.06 -5.51
N LEU A 54 -4.86 4.75 -6.34
CA LEU A 54 -5.00 6.17 -6.61
C LEU A 54 -5.93 6.33 -7.80
N THR A 55 -7.05 7.01 -7.61
CA THR A 55 -8.06 7.23 -8.67
C THR A 55 -8.15 8.71 -9.00
N ASN A 56 -7.98 9.06 -10.28
CA ASN A 56 -8.25 10.41 -10.75
C ASN A 56 -9.76 10.64 -10.81
N VAL A 57 -10.30 11.40 -9.85
CA VAL A 57 -11.74 11.70 -9.78
C VAL A 57 -12.14 12.99 -10.52
N SER A 58 -11.20 13.62 -11.21
CA SER A 58 -11.49 14.75 -12.09
C SER A 58 -11.94 14.30 -13.49
N ASP A 59 -12.37 15.27 -14.29
CA ASP A 59 -12.68 15.15 -15.72
C ASP A 59 -11.46 15.47 -16.62
N GLN A 60 -10.32 15.81 -16.02
CA GLN A 60 -9.08 16.16 -16.73
C GLN A 60 -7.97 15.14 -16.46
N GLU A 61 -6.96 15.11 -17.31
CA GLU A 61 -5.76 14.35 -17.04
C GLU A 61 -5.03 14.93 -15.82
N LEU A 62 -4.58 14.05 -14.94
CA LEU A 62 -3.87 14.42 -13.74
C LEU A 62 -2.41 13.97 -13.82
N VAL A 63 -1.50 14.92 -13.66
CA VAL A 63 -0.06 14.63 -13.57
C VAL A 63 0.36 14.58 -12.10
N LEU A 64 0.94 13.45 -11.69
CA LEU A 64 1.44 13.23 -10.34
C LEU A 64 2.95 12.95 -10.38
N VAL A 65 3.64 13.38 -9.33
CA VAL A 65 5.01 12.95 -9.03
C VAL A 65 4.96 12.28 -7.67
N LEU A 66 5.25 10.98 -7.63
CA LEU A 66 5.27 10.21 -6.39
C LEU A 66 6.72 9.98 -5.94
N ASP A 67 6.91 9.98 -4.62
CA ASP A 67 8.18 9.66 -4.00
C ASP A 67 8.34 8.14 -3.88
N ASN A 68 9.41 7.61 -4.46
CA ASN A 68 9.82 6.21 -4.27
C ASN A 68 11.26 6.14 -3.71
N SER A 69 11.77 7.23 -3.14
CA SER A 69 13.01 7.17 -2.39
C SER A 69 12.89 6.11 -1.30
N CYS A 70 13.95 5.33 -1.07
CA CYS A 70 13.99 4.27 -0.05
C CYS A 70 12.85 3.23 -0.12
N ASP A 71 12.31 3.01 -1.33
CA ASP A 71 11.14 2.16 -1.58
C ASP A 71 9.88 2.63 -0.82
N GLU A 72 9.74 3.93 -0.54
CA GLU A 72 8.60 4.50 0.21
C GLU A 72 7.23 4.12 -0.37
N LEU A 73 7.09 3.95 -1.69
CA LEU A 73 5.81 3.47 -2.25
C LEU A 73 5.48 2.06 -1.77
N ALA A 74 6.48 1.19 -1.61
CA ALA A 74 6.29 -0.16 -1.12
C ALA A 74 6.17 -0.24 0.42
N ARG A 75 6.46 0.85 1.15
CA ARG A 75 6.33 0.91 2.61
C ARG A 75 4.87 1.08 3.01
N VAL A 76 4.18 -0.04 3.12
CA VAL A 76 2.82 -0.12 3.63
C VAL A 76 2.85 -0.90 4.94
N SER A 77 2.29 -0.28 6.00
CA SER A 77 2.01 -0.96 7.26
C SER A 77 0.52 -1.19 7.39
N TYR A 78 0.11 -2.18 8.18
CA TYR A 78 -1.29 -2.45 8.44
C TYR A 78 -1.54 -3.00 9.85
N GLU A 79 -2.76 -2.80 10.32
CA GLU A 79 -3.33 -3.45 11.51
C GLU A 79 -4.66 -4.10 11.13
N MET A 80 -4.94 -5.28 11.68
CA MET A 80 -6.20 -5.97 11.49
C MET A 80 -6.92 -6.14 12.83
N HIS A 81 -8.20 -5.81 12.85
CA HIS A 81 -9.04 -5.81 14.04
C HIS A 81 -10.24 -6.75 13.87
N ASP A 82 -10.58 -7.48 14.94
CA ASP A 82 -11.81 -8.26 14.99
C ASP A 82 -13.06 -7.37 15.16
N ALA A 83 -14.24 -7.99 15.15
CA ALA A 83 -15.52 -7.28 15.31
C ALA A 83 -15.69 -6.58 16.68
N LYS A 84 -14.82 -6.86 17.66
CA LYS A 84 -14.78 -6.19 18.97
C LYS A 84 -13.76 -5.04 18.99
N GLY A 85 -13.10 -4.77 17.87
CA GLY A 85 -12.03 -3.76 17.76
C GLY A 85 -10.68 -4.23 18.30
N VAL A 86 -10.53 -5.50 18.69
CA VAL A 86 -9.27 -6.03 19.21
C VAL A 86 -8.32 -6.30 18.06
N ARG A 87 -7.09 -5.79 18.14
CA ARG A 87 -6.05 -6.07 17.14
C ARG A 87 -5.67 -7.55 17.17
N VAL A 88 -5.79 -8.21 16.02
CA VAL A 88 -5.46 -9.64 15.85
C VAL A 88 -4.21 -9.87 15.02
N ASP A 89 -3.79 -8.90 14.19
CA ASP A 89 -2.52 -8.92 13.44
C ASP A 89 -2.02 -7.50 13.22
N ALA A 90 -0.71 -7.36 13.03
CA ALA A 90 -0.07 -6.19 12.49
C ALA A 90 1.05 -6.60 11.53
N GLY A 91 1.15 -5.91 10.40
CA GLY A 91 2.29 -5.98 9.50
C GLY A 91 2.96 -4.63 9.44
N MET A 92 4.22 -4.54 9.85
CA MET A 92 5.01 -3.34 9.63
C MET A 92 5.73 -3.42 8.29
N ALA A 93 5.86 -2.29 7.60
CA ALA A 93 6.82 -2.16 6.52
C ALA A 93 8.19 -2.62 7.04
N VAL A 94 8.76 -3.65 6.40
CA VAL A 94 10.13 -4.09 6.74
C VAL A 94 11.03 -2.89 6.51
N CYS A 95 11.77 -2.46 7.55
CA CYS A 95 12.75 -1.39 7.41
C CYS A 95 13.64 -1.72 6.22
N ALA A 96 13.62 -0.88 5.18
CA ALA A 96 14.54 -1.04 4.07
C ALA A 96 15.96 -1.01 4.64
N SER A 97 16.78 -1.96 4.20
CA SER A 97 18.18 -2.11 4.59
C SER A 97 18.91 -0.77 4.65
N ASP A 98 19.78 -0.59 5.66
CA ASP A 98 20.64 0.59 5.90
C ASP A 98 21.62 0.94 4.75
N GLY A 99 21.50 0.29 3.59
CA GLY A 99 22.18 0.67 2.36
C GLY A 99 21.60 1.96 1.79
N GLY A 100 22.48 2.93 1.52
CA GLY A 100 22.14 4.31 1.18
C GLY A 100 20.90 4.48 0.29
N CYS A 101 19.99 5.34 0.75
CA CYS A 101 18.76 5.65 0.05
C CYS A 101 19.03 6.58 -1.14
N ILE A 102 18.68 6.13 -2.35
CA ILE A 102 18.72 6.98 -3.54
C ILE A 102 17.37 7.68 -3.66
N ALA A 103 17.41 9.01 -3.79
CA ALA A 103 16.22 9.79 -4.11
C ALA A 103 15.68 9.35 -5.48
N SER A 104 14.45 8.84 -5.53
CA SER A 104 13.80 8.45 -6.78
C SER A 104 12.37 8.97 -6.82
N GLN A 105 11.98 9.58 -7.93
CA GLN A 105 10.62 10.05 -8.16
C GLN A 105 10.07 9.43 -9.43
N ILE A 106 8.78 9.10 -9.40
CA ILE A 106 8.05 8.57 -10.56
C ILE A 106 6.98 9.55 -11.00
N GLY A 107 7.01 9.89 -12.30
CA GLY A 107 6.01 10.74 -12.94
C GLY A 107 4.87 9.90 -13.53
N LEU A 108 3.63 10.24 -13.20
CA LEU A 108 2.42 9.59 -13.73
C LEU A 108 1.54 10.64 -14.41
N ALA A 109 0.91 10.27 -15.52
CA ALA A 109 -0.17 11.03 -16.16
C ALA A 109 -1.41 10.13 -16.22
N ILE A 110 -2.33 10.32 -15.26
CA ILE A 110 -3.50 9.48 -15.07
C ILE A 110 -4.67 10.10 -15.83
N ALA A 111 -5.22 9.36 -16.79
CA ALA A 111 -6.40 9.78 -17.55
C ALA A 111 -7.60 10.10 -16.62
N PRO A 112 -8.61 10.87 -17.07
CA PRO A 112 -9.85 11.05 -16.32
C PRO A 112 -10.43 9.69 -15.92
N ARG A 113 -10.81 9.52 -14.64
CA ARG A 113 -11.29 8.24 -14.08
C ARG A 113 -10.29 7.08 -14.10
N GLY A 114 -9.05 7.34 -14.52
CA GLY A 114 -7.96 6.38 -14.52
C GLY A 114 -7.45 6.07 -13.10
N THR A 115 -6.68 5.00 -12.99
CA THR A 115 -6.15 4.47 -11.73
C THR A 115 -4.66 4.18 -11.80
N ALA A 116 -3.98 4.34 -10.67
CA ALA A 116 -2.63 3.85 -10.43
C ALA A 116 -2.62 2.97 -9.18
N ARG A 117 -1.98 1.80 -9.25
CA ARG A 117 -2.01 0.79 -8.20
C ARG A 117 -0.63 0.64 -7.57
N VAL A 118 -0.56 0.78 -6.25
CA VAL A 118 0.59 0.46 -5.42
C VAL A 118 0.32 -0.90 -4.77
N PRO A 119 0.86 -2.01 -5.30
CA PRO A 119 0.59 -3.30 -4.71
C PRO A 119 1.47 -3.51 -3.49
N PHE A 120 0.87 -3.99 -2.41
CA PHE A 120 1.56 -4.35 -1.19
C PHE A 120 1.14 -5.74 -0.76
N VAL A 121 1.86 -6.26 0.23
CA VAL A 121 1.63 -7.61 0.71
C VAL A 121 0.95 -7.59 2.06
N PHE A 122 -0.13 -8.36 2.15
CA PHE A 122 -0.79 -8.70 3.40
C PHE A 122 -0.48 -10.17 3.71
N ASP A 123 -0.02 -10.49 4.92
CA ASP A 123 0.23 -11.88 5.36
C ASP A 123 -0.40 -12.04 6.76
N PRO A 124 -1.70 -12.39 6.83
CA PRO A 124 -2.47 -12.34 8.05
C PRO A 124 -2.06 -13.46 9.00
N ARG A 125 -1.34 -13.10 10.08
CA ARG A 125 -0.94 -14.01 11.15
C ARG A 125 -1.23 -13.41 12.50
N THR A 126 -1.70 -14.20 13.45
CA THR A 126 -1.90 -13.69 14.80
C THR A 126 -0.56 -13.37 15.45
N GLU A 127 -0.44 -12.15 15.98
CA GLU A 127 0.62 -11.81 16.93
C GLU A 127 0.31 -12.46 18.28
N GLU A 128 1.21 -13.31 18.77
CA GLU A 128 1.20 -13.78 20.16
C GLU A 128 2.43 -13.22 20.88
N PHE A 129 2.23 -12.77 22.11
CA PHE A 129 3.31 -12.30 22.97
C PHE A 129 3.79 -13.45 23.85
N ASP A 130 5.10 -13.68 23.86
CA ASP A 130 5.70 -14.62 24.80
C ASP A 130 5.77 -14.04 26.23
N LYS A 131 6.29 -14.82 27.18
CA LYS A 131 6.44 -14.39 28.59
C LYS A 131 7.40 -13.20 28.78
N ALA A 132 8.20 -12.88 27.77
CA ALA A 132 9.09 -11.73 27.73
C ALA A 132 8.49 -10.54 26.95
N CYS A 133 7.19 -10.60 26.63
CA CYS A 133 6.48 -9.62 25.81
C CYS A 133 7.03 -9.46 24.38
N THR A 134 7.71 -10.48 23.85
CA THR A 134 8.16 -10.50 22.46
C THR A 134 7.01 -10.92 21.56
N ALA A 135 6.68 -10.09 20.57
CA ALA A 135 5.67 -10.43 19.57
C ALA A 135 6.22 -11.51 18.62
N THR A 136 5.47 -12.59 18.45
CA THR A 136 5.75 -13.66 17.49
C THR A 136 4.53 -13.86 16.58
N ARG A 137 4.75 -13.91 15.26
CA ARG A 137 3.69 -14.12 14.26
C ARG A 137 3.54 -15.62 13.98
N VAL A 138 2.81 -16.31 14.86
CA VAL A 138 2.91 -17.78 14.99
C VAL A 138 1.75 -18.57 14.39
N LYS A 139 0.53 -18.01 14.26
CA LYS A 139 -0.64 -18.77 13.78
C LYS A 139 -1.40 -18.03 12.68
N PRO A 140 -2.10 -18.74 11.78
CA PRO A 140 -3.00 -18.10 10.83
C PRO A 140 -4.14 -17.38 11.56
N VAL A 141 -4.58 -16.24 11.02
CA VAL A 141 -5.80 -15.59 11.51
C VAL A 141 -7.01 -16.49 11.20
N PRO A 142 -7.95 -16.66 12.15
CA PRO A 142 -9.17 -17.43 11.92
C PRO A 142 -9.98 -16.92 10.72
N ARG A 143 -10.90 -17.78 10.24
CA ARG A 143 -11.87 -17.38 9.22
C ARG A 143 -12.82 -16.33 9.78
N GLY A 144 -13.13 -15.32 8.99
CA GLY A 144 -14.01 -14.23 9.41
C GLY A 144 -13.84 -12.97 8.60
N THR A 145 -14.53 -11.92 9.03
CA THR A 145 -14.43 -10.57 8.48
C THR A 145 -13.75 -9.67 9.50
N TYR A 146 -12.81 -8.86 9.03
CA TYR A 146 -11.96 -8.02 9.86
C TYR A 146 -11.88 -6.62 9.29
N ASP A 147 -11.80 -5.63 10.18
CA ASP A 147 -11.45 -4.27 9.80
C ASP A 147 -9.93 -4.18 9.66
N VAL A 148 -9.47 -3.58 8.56
CA VAL A 148 -8.05 -3.40 8.29
C VAL A 148 -7.76 -1.92 8.20
N LYS A 149 -6.83 -1.45 9.03
CA LYS A 149 -6.22 -0.14 8.93
C LYS A 149 -4.93 -0.28 8.13
N VAL A 150 -4.75 0.56 7.13
CA VAL A 150 -3.59 0.58 6.25
C VAL A 150 -2.95 1.94 6.35
N TYR A 151 -1.66 1.96 6.67
CA TYR A 151 -0.86 3.17 6.85
C TYR A 151 0.06 3.32 5.66
N TRP A 152 -0.12 4.39 4.89
CA TRP A 152 0.67 4.67 3.70
C TRP A 152 0.75 6.17 3.43
N ASN A 153 1.94 6.65 3.05
CA ASN A 153 2.20 8.06 2.72
C ASN A 153 1.68 9.04 3.79
N ARG A 154 1.91 8.71 5.08
CA ARG A 154 1.47 9.47 6.27
C ARG A 154 -0.05 9.56 6.47
N GLY A 155 -0.85 8.80 5.73
CA GLY A 155 -2.29 8.67 5.91
C GLY A 155 -2.70 7.33 6.52
N GLU A 156 -3.90 7.29 7.09
CA GLU A 156 -4.61 6.07 7.48
C GLU A 156 -5.76 5.83 6.49
N LEU A 157 -5.84 4.61 5.95
CA LEU A 157 -6.92 4.14 5.10
C LEU A 157 -7.58 2.94 5.78
N THR A 158 -8.90 2.80 5.64
CA THR A 158 -9.63 1.65 6.16
C THR A 158 -10.21 0.81 5.04
N THR A 159 -10.20 -0.50 5.24
CA THR A 159 -10.86 -1.47 4.37
C THR A 159 -11.31 -2.68 5.18
N THR A 160 -11.97 -3.62 4.53
CA THR A 160 -12.40 -4.88 5.13
C THR A 160 -11.64 -6.03 4.50
N ALA A 161 -11.18 -6.96 5.33
CA ALA A 161 -10.62 -8.23 4.90
C ALA A 161 -11.59 -9.38 5.23
N THR A 162 -11.76 -10.31 4.30
CA THR A 162 -12.50 -11.56 4.51
C THR A 162 -11.54 -12.74 4.42
N VAL A 163 -11.32 -13.42 5.54
CA VAL A 163 -10.52 -14.63 5.66
C VAL A 163 -11.41 -15.87 5.48
N ARG A 164 -11.11 -16.69 4.47
CA ARG A 164 -11.82 -17.92 4.06
C ARG A 164 -10.99 -19.19 4.25
#